data_AF-A0A402AVS6-F1
#
_entry.id   AF-A0A402AVS6-F1
#
_cell.length_a   1.000
_cell.length_b   1.000
_cell.length_c   1.000
_cell.angle_alpha   90.00
_cell.angle_beta   90.00
_cell.angle_gamma   90.00
#
_symmetry.space_group_name_H-M   'P 1'
#
loop_
_entity.id
_entity.type
_entity.pdbx_description
1 polymer ?
#
loop_
_entity_poly.entity_id
_entity_poly.type
_entity_poly.pdbx_seq_one_letter_code
_entity_poly.pdbx_strand_id
1 'polypeptide(L)'
;MGQTPHHMPDYGKTDPRSFNVLRIPVAQTEPGQLFSPFGATRYSDGTMLSPFNFTGQRLDTQTGLLYYNARYYDANSRRFTSADTVETNMIGLVEQIQLDSFRTKDKL
;
A
#
# COMPACT_ATOMS: atom_id res chain seq x y z
N MET A 1 38.16 -52.61 14.73
CA MET A 1 37.38 -51.53 15.37
C MET A 1 38.27 -50.30 15.33
N GLY A 2 38.29 -49.41 14.32
CA GLY A 2 37.24 -48.75 13.57
C GLY A 2 37.66 -47.27 13.56
N GLN A 3 38.58 -46.91 12.66
CA GLN A 3 39.18 -45.57 12.58
C GLN A 3 38.11 -44.57 12.13
N THR A 4 37.95 -43.46 12.86
CA THR A 4 37.06 -42.36 12.48
C THR A 4 37.64 -41.62 11.27
N PRO A 5 36.98 -41.59 10.10
CA PRO A 5 37.49 -40.83 8.97
C PRO A 5 37.31 -39.33 9.25
N HIS A 6 38.40 -38.61 9.52
CA HIS A 6 38.45 -37.16 9.35
C HIS A 6 38.43 -36.88 7.85
N HIS A 7 37.25 -36.68 7.28
CA HIS A 7 37.10 -36.23 5.91
C HIS A 7 37.36 -34.72 5.86
N MET A 8 38.57 -34.33 5.42
CA MET A 8 38.84 -32.96 5.01
C MET A 8 37.92 -32.62 3.83
N PRO A 9 37.25 -31.45 3.80
CA PRO A 9 36.53 -31.03 2.61
C PRO A 9 37.51 -30.90 1.44
N ASP A 10 37.29 -31.69 0.39
CA ASP A 10 38.03 -31.61 -0.87
C ASP A 10 37.76 -30.24 -1.50
N TYR A 11 38.73 -29.33 -1.39
CA TYR A 11 38.69 -28.03 -2.05
C TYR A 11 39.03 -28.25 -3.53
N GLY A 12 37.99 -28.59 -4.29
CA GLY A 12 38.08 -28.93 -5.70
C GLY A 12 38.90 -27.91 -6.50
N LYS A 13 39.83 -28.44 -7.30
CA LYS A 13 40.64 -27.67 -8.25
C LYS A 13 39.72 -26.93 -9.21
N THR A 14 39.81 -25.60 -9.24
CA THR A 14 39.06 -24.76 -10.16
C THR A 14 39.61 -24.92 -11.58
N ASP A 15 38.79 -25.43 -12.50
CA ASP A 15 39.02 -25.27 -13.94
C ASP A 15 39.03 -23.75 -14.24
N PRO A 16 40.01 -23.18 -14.97
CA PRO A 16 40.01 -21.76 -15.33
C PRO A 16 38.86 -21.35 -16.27
N ARG A 17 38.02 -22.27 -16.73
CA ARG A 17 36.73 -21.97 -17.39
C ARG A 17 35.52 -22.07 -16.44
N SER A 18 35.74 -22.17 -15.13
CA SER A 18 34.69 -22.11 -14.13
C SER A 18 34.03 -20.73 -14.19
N PHE A 19 32.92 -20.62 -14.91
CA PHE A 19 31.96 -19.57 -14.63
C PHE A 19 31.65 -19.68 -13.15
N ASN A 20 31.91 -18.61 -12.39
CA ASN A 20 31.36 -18.48 -11.04
C ASN A 20 29.92 -18.93 -11.15
N VAL A 21 29.57 -20.04 -10.49
CA VAL A 21 28.17 -20.39 -10.28
C VAL A 21 27.67 -19.31 -9.34
N LEU A 22 27.32 -18.17 -9.94
CA LEU A 22 26.54 -17.12 -9.36
C LEU A 22 25.29 -17.87 -8.95
N ARG A 23 25.24 -18.22 -7.66
CA ARG A 23 24.13 -18.88 -6.99
C ARG A 23 22.89 -18.26 -7.60
N ILE A 24 22.20 -19.00 -8.49
CA ILE A 24 21.01 -18.49 -9.16
C ILE A 24 20.14 -18.03 -8.02
N PRO A 25 19.81 -16.73 -7.88
CA PRO A 25 18.80 -16.37 -6.93
C PRO A 25 17.59 -17.20 -7.35
N VAL A 26 17.20 -18.16 -6.49
CA VAL A 26 15.85 -18.74 -6.57
C VAL A 26 14.96 -17.55 -6.84
N ALA A 27 14.21 -17.56 -7.95
CA ALA A 27 13.45 -16.40 -8.36
C ALA A 27 12.58 -15.98 -7.16
N GLN A 28 13.03 -14.97 -6.40
CA GLN A 28 12.28 -14.46 -5.28
C GLN A 28 11.17 -13.70 -5.97
N THR A 29 9.98 -14.30 -6.01
CA THR A 29 8.77 -13.56 -6.38
C THR A 29 8.77 -12.29 -5.54
N GLU A 30 8.81 -11.14 -6.21
CA GLU A 30 8.71 -9.84 -5.55
C GLU A 30 7.47 -9.86 -4.65
N PRO A 31 7.58 -9.49 -3.36
CA PRO A 31 6.42 -9.44 -2.48
C PRO A 31 5.39 -8.49 -3.08
N GLY A 32 4.17 -8.99 -3.25
CA GLY A 32 3.12 -8.35 -4.00
C GLY A 32 1.83 -8.27 -3.20
N GLN A 33 1.08 -7.20 -3.43
CA GLN A 33 -0.27 -7.03 -2.92
C GLN A 33 -1.21 -6.61 -4.04
N LEU A 34 -2.36 -7.27 -4.12
CA LEU A 34 -3.45 -6.88 -5.01
C LEU A 34 -4.61 -6.34 -4.18
N PHE A 35 -5.17 -5.24 -4.62
CA PHE A 35 -6.28 -4.57 -3.95
C PHE A 35 -7.53 -4.56 -4.81
N SER A 36 -8.68 -4.57 -4.15
CA SER A 36 -9.95 -4.18 -4.76
C SER A 36 -9.96 -2.70 -5.13
N PRO A 37 -10.93 -2.22 -5.93
CA PRO A 37 -11.05 -0.79 -6.26
C PRO A 37 -11.11 0.16 -5.05
N PHE A 38 -11.50 -0.33 -3.89
CA PHE A 38 -11.60 0.42 -2.64
C PHE A 38 -10.57 -0.01 -1.57
N GLY A 39 -9.50 -0.70 -1.96
CA GLY A 39 -8.36 -0.96 -1.08
C GLY A 39 -8.41 -2.24 -0.25
N ALA A 40 -9.48 -3.03 -0.33
CA ALA A 40 -9.52 -4.32 0.37
C ALA A 40 -8.52 -5.29 -0.28
N THR A 41 -7.63 -5.87 0.53
CA THR A 41 -6.58 -6.81 0.07
C THR A 41 -7.24 -8.07 -0.49
N ARG A 42 -6.92 -8.39 -1.75
CA ARG A 42 -7.38 -9.60 -2.47
C ARG A 42 -6.34 -10.70 -2.48
N TYR A 43 -5.07 -10.30 -2.48
CA TYR A 43 -3.93 -11.20 -2.50
C TYR A 43 -2.75 -10.51 -1.82
N SER A 44 -1.96 -11.28 -1.10
CA SER A 44 -0.70 -10.85 -0.49
C SER A 44 0.25 -12.03 -0.46
N ASP A 45 1.46 -11.85 -1.00
CA ASP A 45 2.53 -12.83 -0.90
C ASP A 45 3.85 -12.22 -0.43
N GLY A 46 4.70 -13.09 0.11
CA GLY A 46 5.94 -12.68 0.73
C GLY A 46 5.74 -11.79 1.98
N THR A 47 6.83 -11.16 2.41
CA THR A 47 6.81 -10.17 3.49
C THR A 47 6.96 -8.79 2.87
N MET A 48 5.95 -7.93 3.06
CA MET A 48 6.01 -6.56 2.57
C MET A 48 7.03 -5.76 3.38
N LEU A 49 8.11 -5.34 2.72
CA LEU A 49 9.14 -4.48 3.32
C LEU A 49 8.72 -2.99 3.33
N SER A 50 7.77 -2.63 2.47
CA SER A 50 7.25 -1.26 2.37
C SER A 50 6.18 -1.00 3.43
N PRO A 51 6.21 0.15 4.12
CA PRO A 51 5.12 0.57 4.99
C PRO A 51 3.90 1.10 4.21
N PHE A 52 4.03 1.25 2.90
CA PHE A 52 2.98 1.76 2.02
C PHE A 52 2.10 0.63 1.50
N ASN A 53 0.81 0.91 1.45
CA ASN A 53 -0.26 0.01 1.07
C ASN A 53 -1.13 0.69 0.00
N PHE A 54 -2.44 0.46 0.00
CA PHE A 54 -3.35 1.00 -0.99
C PHE A 54 -3.26 2.54 -1.11
N THR A 55 -3.15 3.04 -2.36
CA THR A 55 -2.97 4.48 -2.69
C THR A 55 -1.82 5.18 -1.96
N GLY A 56 -0.79 4.41 -1.58
CA GLY A 56 0.38 4.94 -0.86
C GLY A 56 0.10 5.30 0.59
N GLN A 57 -1.00 4.82 1.18
CA GLN A 57 -1.28 5.04 2.61
C GLN A 57 -0.75 3.90 3.47
N ARG A 58 -0.57 4.17 4.77
CA ARG A 58 -0.06 3.18 5.72
C ARG A 58 -1.23 2.40 6.31
N LEU A 59 -1.10 1.07 6.30
CA LEU A 59 -2.04 0.18 6.99
C LEU A 59 -1.65 0.11 8.46
N ASP A 60 -2.59 0.41 9.34
CA ASP A 60 -2.51 0.02 10.74
C ASP A 60 -2.99 -1.42 10.87
N THR A 61 -2.06 -2.34 11.11
CA THR A 61 -2.35 -3.78 11.19
C THR A 61 -3.16 -4.16 12.42
N GLN A 62 -3.20 -3.31 13.46
CA GLN A 62 -3.99 -3.58 14.66
C GLN A 62 -5.48 -3.33 14.42
N THR A 63 -5.82 -2.33 13.60
CA THR A 63 -7.20 -1.92 13.32
C THR A 63 -7.69 -2.35 11.94
N GLY A 64 -6.79 -2.64 11.01
CA GLY A 64 -7.10 -2.90 9.60
C GLY A 64 -7.47 -1.63 8.81
N LEU A 65 -7.18 -0.45 9.35
CA LEU A 65 -7.53 0.84 8.74
C LEU A 65 -6.34 1.49 8.04
N LEU A 66 -6.61 2.22 6.96
CA LEU A 66 -5.62 3.02 6.25
C LEU A 66 -5.57 4.45 6.82
N TYR A 67 -4.39 4.91 7.20
CA TYR A 67 -4.19 6.27 7.72
C TYR A 67 -3.95 7.27 6.59
N TYR A 68 -4.90 8.20 6.38
CA TYR A 68 -4.85 9.28 5.39
C TYR A 68 -4.50 10.64 6.03
N ASN A 69 -3.65 10.64 7.05
CA ASN A 69 -3.24 11.81 7.85
C ASN A 69 -4.36 12.41 8.73
N ALA A 70 -5.43 12.94 8.13
CA ALA A 70 -6.51 13.57 8.88
C ALA A 70 -7.57 12.57 9.36
N ARG A 71 -7.68 11.42 8.69
CA ARG A 71 -8.76 10.43 8.89
C ARG A 71 -8.26 9.02 8.67
N TYR A 72 -8.93 8.07 9.30
CA TYR A 72 -8.77 6.65 8.99
C TYR A 72 -9.82 6.22 7.96
N TYR A 73 -9.42 5.36 7.03
CA TYR A 73 -10.27 4.81 5.98
C TYR A 73 -10.40 3.30 6.17
N ASP A 74 -11.65 2.82 6.20
CA ASP A 74 -11.98 1.41 6.18
C ASP A 74 -12.24 0.96 4.75
N ALA A 75 -11.32 0.15 4.23
CA ALA A 75 -11.40 -0.38 2.87
C ALA A 75 -12.51 -1.43 2.66
N ASN A 76 -12.99 -2.06 3.74
CA ASN A 76 -14.06 -3.06 3.66
C ASN A 76 -15.42 -2.39 3.53
N SER A 77 -15.70 -1.38 4.36
CA SER A 77 -16.92 -0.57 4.25
C SER A 77 -16.84 0.54 3.20
N ARG A 78 -15.64 0.82 2.69
CA ARG A 78 -15.34 1.84 1.66
C ARG A 78 -15.56 3.27 2.15
N ARG A 79 -15.39 3.52 3.46
CA ARG A 79 -15.73 4.80 4.09
C ARG A 79 -14.62 5.29 5.01
N PHE A 80 -14.52 6.60 5.17
CA PHE A 80 -13.77 7.18 6.28
C PHE A 80 -14.52 6.97 7.60
N THR A 81 -13.76 6.78 8.67
CA THR A 81 -14.29 6.58 10.02
C THR A 81 -14.74 7.90 10.68
N SER A 82 -14.39 9.05 10.10
CA SER A 82 -14.85 10.37 10.53
C SER A 82 -15.26 11.27 9.35
N ALA A 83 -16.15 12.23 9.64
CA ALA A 83 -16.52 13.28 8.70
C ALA A 83 -15.36 14.25 8.45
N ASP A 84 -15.43 15.00 7.34
CA ASP A 84 -14.53 16.12 7.13
C ASP A 84 -14.86 17.26 8.12
N THR A 85 -13.83 17.93 8.65
CA THR A 85 -14.01 19.05 9.56
C THR A 85 -14.16 20.38 8.84
N VAL A 86 -13.84 20.46 7.54
CA VAL A 86 -14.05 21.66 6.74
C VAL A 86 -15.51 21.67 6.28
N GLU A 87 -16.34 22.42 7.01
CA GLU A 87 -17.71 22.68 6.59
C GLU A 87 -17.73 23.67 5.41
N THR A 88 -18.38 23.21 4.34
CA THR A 88 -18.94 23.93 3.19
C THR A 88 -18.37 25.32 2.85
N ASN A 89 -17.72 25.34 1.70
CA ASN A 89 -17.48 26.46 0.80
C ASN A 89 -18.40 27.69 1.04
N MET A 90 -17.90 28.69 1.79
CA MET A 90 -18.58 29.98 1.93
C MET A 90 -18.77 30.70 0.57
N ILE A 91 -18.08 30.25 -0.49
CA ILE A 91 -18.17 30.83 -1.84
C ILE A 91 -19.43 30.35 -2.58
N GLY A 92 -19.98 29.16 -2.28
CA GLY A 92 -21.20 28.66 -2.92
C GLY A 92 -22.49 29.27 -2.37
N LEU A 93 -22.45 29.76 -1.12
CA LEU A 93 -23.61 30.39 -0.47
C LEU A 93 -23.78 31.85 -0.89
N VAL A 94 -22.69 32.57 -1.18
CA VAL A 94 -22.76 33.97 -1.62
C VAL A 94 -23.31 34.11 -3.04
N GLU A 95 -23.11 33.14 -3.94
CA GLU A 95 -23.70 33.18 -5.29
C GLU A 95 -25.22 32.96 -5.27
N GLN A 96 -25.73 32.07 -4.42
CA GLN A 96 -27.18 31.82 -4.32
C GLN A 96 -27.93 33.01 -3.70
N ILE A 97 -27.39 33.61 -2.64
CA ILE A 97 -27.97 34.81 -2.01
C ILE A 97 -28.03 35.97 -3.02
N GLN A 98 -27.00 36.09 -3.87
CA GLN A 98 -26.96 37.13 -4.89
C GLN A 98 -27.94 36.87 -6.04
N LEU A 99 -28.09 35.62 -6.50
CA LEU A 99 -29.03 35.25 -7.57
C LEU A 99 -30.51 35.41 -7.19
N ASP A 100 -30.87 35.07 -5.94
CA ASP A 100 -32.25 35.21 -5.44
C ASP A 100 -32.68 36.68 -5.33
N SER A 101 -31.72 37.57 -5.11
CA SER A 101 -31.91 39.02 -5.01
C SER A 101 -32.11 39.71 -6.37
N PHE A 102 -31.66 39.09 -7.47
CA PHE A 102 -31.89 39.58 -8.83
C PHE A 102 -33.20 39.06 -9.42
N ARG A 103 -33.56 37.80 -9.14
CA ARG A 103 -34.76 37.15 -9.68
C ARG A 103 -36.08 37.79 -9.23
N THR A 104 -36.07 38.57 -8.15
CA THR A 104 -37.26 39.23 -7.58
C THR A 104 -37.52 40.63 -8.12
N LYS A 105 -36.56 41.27 -8.81
CA LYS A 105 -36.72 42.64 -9.31
C LYS A 105 -37.49 42.75 -10.64
N ASP A 106 -37.60 41.65 -11.39
CA ASP A 106 -38.23 41.63 -12.72
C ASP A 106 -39.75 41.32 -12.70
N LYS A 107 -40.42 41.49 -11.55
CA LYS A 107 -41.84 41.13 -11.35
C LYS A 107 -42.80 42.30 -11.02
N LEU A 108 -42.46 43.54 -11.40
CA LEU A 108 -43.40 44.67 -11.34
C LEU A 108 -43.66 45.25 -12.72
#